data_AF-A0A3A3DRV9-F1
#
_entry.id   AF-A0A3A3DRV9-F1
#
_cell.length_a   1.000
_cell.length_b   1.000
_cell.length_c   1.000
_cell.angle_alpha   90.00
_cell.angle_beta   90.00
_cell.angle_gamma   90.00
#
_symmetry.space_group_name_H-M   'P 1'
#
loop_
_entity.id
_entity.type
_entity.pdbx_description
1 polymer ?
#
loop_
_entity_poly.entity_id
_entity_poly.type
_entity_poly.pdbx_seq_one_letter_code
_entity_poly.pdbx_strand_id
1 'polypeptide(L)'
;MAAIHAMHLRDMAEVREFVDRIETDRVVADKLASAVANLRITRKMQAFGTLCGRECTHLLFHHDAKEIHVFPVLEVHASAGIAAVVAKLSAEHLVTQRLLDDSSMLARAVAASQDVETYVELQETFASLNDLLGSHFGDEETELQEALGVYGTP
;
A
#
# COMPACT_ATOMS: atom_id res chain seq x y z
N MET A 1 -9.19 14.30 4.86
CA MET A 1 -8.03 13.83 4.07
C MET A 1 -6.79 13.49 4.92
N ALA A 2 -6.04 14.47 5.44
CA ALA A 2 -4.70 14.25 5.99
C ALA A 2 -4.62 13.22 7.14
N ALA A 3 -5.64 13.14 8.00
CA ALA A 3 -5.70 12.13 9.06
C ALA A 3 -5.79 10.68 8.51
N ILE A 4 -6.48 10.49 7.38
CA ILE A 4 -6.64 9.19 6.71
C ILE A 4 -5.32 8.81 6.01
N HIS A 5 -4.67 9.75 5.31
CA HIS A 5 -3.36 9.52 4.71
C HIS A 5 -2.29 9.18 5.77
N ALA A 6 -2.27 9.93 6.88
CA ALA A 6 -1.37 9.65 7.99
C ALA A 6 -1.63 8.28 8.64
N MET A 7 -2.88 7.82 8.67
CA MET A 7 -3.21 6.45 9.10
C MET A 7 -2.61 5.43 8.14
N HIS A 8 -2.87 5.56 6.84
CA HIS A 8 -2.30 4.64 5.83
C HIS A 8 -0.78 4.60 5.86
N LEU A 9 -0.10 5.74 5.95
CA LEU A 9 1.36 5.76 6.02
C LEU A 9 1.90 5.07 7.27
N ARG A 10 1.22 5.19 8.41
CA ARG A 10 1.60 4.45 9.63
C ARG A 10 1.39 2.95 9.47
N ASP A 11 0.25 2.55 8.92
CA ASP A 11 -0.08 1.14 8.77
C ASP A 11 0.83 0.47 7.72
N MET A 12 1.16 1.17 6.63
CA MET A 12 2.14 0.71 5.63
C MET A 12 3.55 0.60 6.23
N ALA A 13 3.95 1.52 7.10
CA ALA A 13 5.22 1.43 7.82
C ALA A 13 5.26 0.21 8.76
N GLU A 14 4.17 -0.11 9.45
CA GLU A 14 4.05 -1.32 10.27
C GLU A 14 4.22 -2.59 9.42
N VAL A 15 3.56 -2.64 8.26
CA VAL A 15 3.67 -3.78 7.34
C VAL A 15 5.09 -3.89 6.77
N ARG A 16 5.74 -2.77 6.43
CA ARG A 16 7.15 -2.76 5.95
C ARG A 16 8.10 -3.32 7.01
N GLU A 17 7.99 -2.84 8.24
CA GLU A 17 8.82 -3.34 9.35
C GLU A 17 8.60 -4.84 9.56
N PHE A 18 7.36 -5.29 9.40
CA PHE A 18 7.02 -6.70 9.51
C PHE A 18 7.69 -7.55 8.42
N VAL A 19 7.67 -7.08 7.17
CA VAL A 19 8.39 -7.70 6.05
C VAL A 19 9.87 -7.78 6.39
N ASP A 20 10.56 -6.66 6.67
CA ASP A 20 12.00 -6.64 6.94
C ASP A 20 12.44 -7.61 8.08
N ARG A 21 11.58 -7.77 9.09
CA ARG A 21 11.81 -8.69 10.21
C ARG A 21 11.70 -10.18 9.85
N ILE A 22 11.10 -10.54 8.73
CA ILE A 22 11.06 -11.93 8.25
C ILE A 22 12.45 -12.34 7.73
N GLU A 23 13.11 -11.47 6.97
CA GLU A 23 14.45 -11.75 6.41
C GLU A 23 15.47 -12.03 7.51
N THR A 24 15.49 -11.16 8.53
CA THR A 24 16.38 -11.30 9.70
C THR A 24 16.13 -12.63 10.42
N ASP A 25 14.86 -13.01 10.58
CA ASP A 25 14.50 -14.28 11.22
C ASP A 25 14.80 -15.49 10.33
N ARG A 26 14.76 -15.37 9.00
CA ARG A 26 15.14 -16.44 8.06
C ARG A 26 16.62 -16.80 8.20
N VAL A 27 17.48 -15.78 8.30
CA VAL A 27 18.93 -15.94 8.56
C VAL A 27 19.19 -16.61 9.92
N VAL A 28 18.33 -16.37 10.92
CA VAL A 28 18.41 -17.02 12.24
C VAL A 28 17.82 -18.44 12.22
N ALA A 29 16.77 -18.67 11.44
CA ALA A 29 16.09 -19.94 11.25
C ALA A 29 16.98 -21.00 10.60
N ASP A 30 17.82 -20.62 9.62
CA ASP A 30 18.83 -21.51 9.04
C ASP A 30 19.83 -22.04 10.08
N LYS A 31 19.94 -21.36 11.24
CA LYS A 31 20.79 -21.75 12.37
C LYS A 31 20.03 -22.52 13.47
N LEU A 32 18.71 -22.66 13.37
CA LEU A 32 17.83 -23.34 14.34
C LEU A 32 17.30 -24.66 13.73
N ALA A 33 16.72 -25.54 14.54
CA ALA A 33 16.07 -26.75 14.02
C ALA A 33 14.95 -26.38 13.02
N SER A 34 15.06 -26.87 11.78
CA SER A 34 14.24 -26.45 10.62
C SER A 34 12.73 -26.47 10.87
N ALA A 35 12.22 -27.42 11.65
CA ALA A 35 10.79 -27.51 11.96
C ALA A 35 10.25 -26.31 12.78
N VAL A 36 11.04 -25.80 13.74
CA VAL A 36 10.63 -24.65 14.58
C VAL A 36 10.76 -23.34 13.80
N ALA A 37 11.81 -23.23 12.99
CA ALA A 37 12.01 -22.16 12.02
C ALA A 37 10.83 -22.01 11.07
N ASN A 38 10.41 -23.12 10.43
CA ASN A 38 9.33 -23.12 9.46
C ASN A 38 7.99 -22.65 10.06
N LEU A 39 7.66 -23.12 11.28
CA LEU A 39 6.44 -22.70 11.98
C LEU A 39 6.42 -21.20 12.33
N ARG A 40 7.58 -20.59 12.62
CA ARG A 40 7.68 -19.16 12.90
C ARG A 40 7.47 -18.33 11.63
N ILE A 41 8.09 -18.73 10.51
CA ILE A 41 7.95 -18.04 9.22
C ILE A 41 6.50 -18.12 8.73
N THR A 42 5.87 -19.30 8.77
CA THR A 42 4.46 -19.47 8.34
C THR A 42 3.50 -18.60 9.14
N ARG A 43 3.61 -18.58 10.49
CA ARG A 43 2.75 -17.72 11.32
C ARG A 43 2.95 -16.23 11.02
N LYS A 44 4.19 -15.83 10.73
CA LYS A 44 4.46 -14.44 10.35
C LYS A 44 3.83 -14.10 9.01
N MET A 45 3.97 -14.96 8.00
CA MET A 45 3.33 -14.74 6.69
C MET A 45 1.81 -14.63 6.77
N GLN A 46 1.16 -15.39 7.65
CA GLN A 46 -0.27 -15.25 7.90
C GLN A 46 -0.64 -13.91 8.54
N ALA A 47 0.17 -13.41 9.48
CA ALA A 47 -0.01 -12.09 10.08
C ALA A 47 0.21 -10.97 9.06
N PHE A 48 1.26 -11.08 8.22
CA PHE A 48 1.50 -10.16 7.09
C PHE A 48 0.27 -10.10 6.18
N GLY A 49 -0.26 -11.25 5.75
CA GLY A 49 -1.42 -11.29 4.86
C GLY A 49 -2.67 -10.65 5.46
N THR A 50 -2.83 -10.74 6.79
CA THR A 50 -3.95 -10.11 7.51
C THR A 50 -3.81 -8.60 7.56
N LEU A 51 -2.61 -8.09 7.90
CA LEU A 51 -2.33 -6.66 7.93
C LEU A 51 -2.44 -6.05 6.53
N CYS A 52 -1.79 -6.65 5.54
CA CYS A 52 -1.87 -6.22 4.15
C CYS A 52 -3.32 -6.21 3.65
N GLY A 53 -4.11 -7.26 3.91
CA GLY A 53 -5.52 -7.32 3.47
C GLY A 53 -6.42 -6.27 4.12
N ARG A 54 -6.16 -5.88 5.37
CA ARG A 54 -6.85 -4.77 6.03
C ARG A 54 -6.51 -3.45 5.35
N GLU A 55 -5.23 -3.19 5.10
CA GLU A 55 -4.80 -1.95 4.46
C GLU A 55 -5.28 -1.84 3.02
N CYS A 56 -5.27 -2.93 2.24
CA CYS A 56 -5.89 -2.98 0.92
C CYS A 56 -7.36 -2.55 0.99
N THR A 57 -8.12 -3.04 1.98
CA THR A 57 -9.55 -2.74 2.12
C THR A 57 -9.78 -1.26 2.44
N HIS A 58 -8.97 -0.67 3.33
CA HIS A 58 -9.10 0.75 3.65
C HIS A 58 -8.69 1.65 2.47
N LEU A 59 -7.58 1.32 1.78
CA LEU A 59 -7.11 2.05 0.60
C LEU A 59 -8.13 1.99 -0.54
N LEU A 60 -8.72 0.82 -0.80
CA LEU A 60 -9.80 0.64 -1.77
C LEU A 60 -10.98 1.56 -1.46
N PHE A 61 -11.48 1.54 -0.21
CA PHE A 61 -12.59 2.40 0.18
C PHE A 61 -12.26 3.89 0.01
N HIS A 62 -11.04 4.27 0.36
CA HIS A 62 -10.55 5.63 0.23
C HIS A 62 -10.45 6.09 -1.22
N HIS A 63 -9.89 5.28 -2.12
CA HIS A 63 -9.79 5.59 -3.54
C HIS A 63 -11.15 5.55 -4.24
N ASP A 64 -12.01 4.58 -3.91
CA ASP A 64 -13.39 4.53 -4.42
C ASP A 64 -14.16 5.80 -4.03
N ALA A 65 -14.04 6.27 -2.79
CA ALA A 65 -14.67 7.50 -2.36
C ALA A 65 -14.18 8.71 -3.18
N LYS A 66 -12.88 8.77 -3.52
CA LYS A 66 -12.33 9.84 -4.37
C LYS A 66 -12.88 9.77 -5.79
N GLU A 67 -12.80 8.62 -6.43
CA GLU A 67 -13.25 8.41 -7.81
C GLU A 67 -14.75 8.69 -7.98
N ILE A 68 -15.58 8.31 -6.99
CA ILE A 68 -17.04 8.42 -7.07
C ILE A 68 -17.53 9.81 -6.63
N HIS A 69 -16.89 10.43 -5.64
CA HIS A 69 -17.45 11.62 -4.98
C HIS A 69 -16.59 12.87 -5.07
N VAL A 70 -15.27 12.75 -5.13
CA VAL A 70 -14.35 13.90 -5.06
C VAL A 70 -13.92 14.34 -6.45
N PHE A 71 -13.32 13.44 -7.23
CA PHE A 71 -12.78 13.74 -8.55
C PHE A 71 -13.83 14.28 -9.52
N PRO A 72 -15.08 13.76 -9.58
CA PRO A 72 -16.10 14.32 -10.47
C PRO A 72 -16.44 15.79 -10.15
N VAL A 73 -16.44 16.18 -8.87
CA VAL A 73 -16.68 17.57 -8.47
C VAL A 73 -15.52 18.46 -8.90
N LEU A 74 -14.29 17.97 -8.71
CA LEU A 74 -13.10 18.69 -9.15
C LEU A 74 -13.10 18.85 -10.67
N GLU A 75 -13.36 17.80 -11.45
CA GLU A 75 -13.39 17.87 -12.91
C GLU A 75 -14.40 18.88 -13.47
N VAL A 76 -15.57 19.03 -12.84
CA VAL A 76 -16.58 20.01 -13.26
C VAL A 76 -16.11 21.46 -13.04
N HIS A 77 -15.26 21.70 -12.05
CA HIS A 77 -14.83 23.04 -11.64
C HIS A 77 -13.33 23.30 -11.80
N ALA A 78 -12.59 22.34 -12.37
CA ALA A 78 -11.14 22.33 -12.39
C ALA A 78 -10.58 23.33 -13.41
N SER A 79 -9.52 24.02 -13.00
CA SER A 79 -8.58 24.61 -13.95
C SER A 79 -7.85 23.49 -14.71
N ALA A 80 -7.23 23.80 -15.85
CA ALA A 80 -6.43 22.83 -16.59
C ALA A 80 -5.32 22.17 -15.74
N GLY A 81 -4.78 22.89 -14.75
CA GLY A 81 -3.81 22.36 -13.79
C GLY A 81 -4.41 21.29 -12.88
N ILE A 82 -5.56 21.59 -12.26
CA ILE A 82 -6.26 20.62 -11.38
C ILE A 82 -6.70 19.39 -12.17
N ALA A 83 -7.20 19.56 -13.39
CA ALA A 83 -7.59 18.43 -14.24
C ALA A 83 -6.40 17.50 -14.56
N ALA A 84 -5.21 18.05 -14.79
CA ALA A 84 -4.00 17.25 -15.01
C ALA A 84 -3.58 16.48 -13.74
N VAL A 85 -3.71 17.09 -12.56
CA VAL A 85 -3.44 16.44 -11.28
C VAL A 85 -4.43 15.30 -11.03
N VAL A 86 -5.74 15.53 -11.22
CA VAL A 86 -6.75 14.46 -11.07
C VAL A 86 -6.47 13.29 -12.01
N ALA A 87 -6.17 13.56 -13.29
CA ALA A 87 -5.84 12.50 -14.25
C ALA A 87 -4.58 11.69 -13.84
N LYS A 88 -3.56 12.37 -13.30
CA LYS A 88 -2.37 11.71 -12.75
C LYS A 88 -2.74 10.80 -11.57
N LEU A 89 -3.49 11.32 -10.60
CA LEU A 89 -3.86 10.59 -9.38
C LEU A 89 -4.75 9.37 -9.70
N SER A 90 -5.71 9.49 -10.62
CA SER A 90 -6.51 8.34 -11.08
C SER A 90 -5.65 7.28 -11.77
N ALA A 91 -4.63 7.67 -12.53
CA ALA A 91 -3.69 6.71 -13.10
C ALA A 91 -2.86 6.01 -12.01
N GLU A 92 -2.45 6.73 -10.97
CA GLU A 92 -1.74 6.17 -9.82
C GLU A 92 -2.60 5.21 -8.98
N HIS A 93 -3.92 5.43 -8.89
CA HIS A 93 -4.84 4.47 -8.27
C HIS A 93 -4.79 3.10 -8.97
N LEU A 94 -4.70 3.06 -10.30
CA LEU A 94 -4.60 1.81 -11.07
C LEU A 94 -3.28 1.08 -10.79
N VAL A 95 -2.17 1.82 -10.72
CA VAL A 95 -0.86 1.24 -10.39
C VAL A 95 -0.84 0.74 -8.95
N THR A 96 -1.43 1.50 -8.03
CA THR A 96 -1.57 1.11 -6.62
C THR A 96 -2.37 -0.19 -6.49
N GLN A 97 -3.51 -0.31 -7.17
CA GLN A 97 -4.30 -1.54 -7.19
C GLN A 97 -3.47 -2.73 -7.67
N ARG A 98 -2.71 -2.56 -8.76
CA ARG A 98 -1.84 -3.61 -9.28
C ARG A 98 -0.79 -4.05 -8.27
N LEU A 99 -0.10 -3.11 -7.62
CA LEU A 99 0.94 -3.43 -6.63
C LEU A 99 0.36 -4.10 -5.37
N LEU A 100 -0.87 -3.75 -4.97
CA LEU A 100 -1.59 -4.44 -3.88
C LEU A 100 -1.91 -5.89 -4.25
N ASP A 101 -2.39 -6.13 -5.46
CA ASP A 101 -2.70 -7.47 -5.97
C ASP A 101 -1.42 -8.33 -6.08
N ASP A 102 -0.35 -7.76 -6.63
CA ASP A 102 0.96 -8.43 -6.76
C ASP A 102 1.55 -8.75 -5.37
N SER A 103 1.47 -7.82 -4.41
CA SER A 103 1.90 -8.04 -3.01
C SER A 103 1.12 -9.18 -2.33
N SER A 104 -0.20 -9.22 -2.54
CA SER A 104 -1.07 -10.27 -2.00
C SER A 104 -0.73 -11.65 -2.58
N MET A 105 -0.46 -11.73 -3.88
CA MET A 105 -0.05 -12.95 -4.57
C MET A 105 1.30 -13.44 -4.06
N LEU A 106 2.31 -12.56 -4.03
CA LEU A 106 3.66 -12.88 -3.57
C LEU A 106 3.67 -13.35 -2.12
N ALA A 107 2.91 -12.71 -1.24
CA ALA A 107 2.80 -13.13 0.15
C ALA A 107 2.22 -14.54 0.32
N ARG A 108 1.23 -14.91 -0.50
CA ARG A 108 0.71 -16.29 -0.53
C ARG A 108 1.77 -17.26 -1.02
N ALA A 109 2.55 -16.89 -2.03
CA ALA A 109 3.64 -17.71 -2.54
C ALA A 109 4.74 -17.92 -1.49
N VAL A 110 5.19 -16.86 -0.81
CA VAL A 110 6.16 -16.97 0.30
C VAL A 110 5.64 -17.87 1.43
N ALA A 111 4.35 -17.76 1.78
CA ALA A 111 3.76 -18.62 2.80
C ALA A 111 3.76 -20.12 2.41
N ALA A 112 3.70 -20.43 1.12
CA ALA A 112 3.62 -21.79 0.59
C ALA A 112 4.99 -22.42 0.34
N SER A 113 5.93 -21.70 -0.28
CA SER A 113 7.22 -22.25 -0.72
C SER A 113 8.40 -21.86 0.17
N GLN A 114 8.28 -20.75 0.91
CA GLN A 114 9.40 -20.13 1.66
C GLN A 114 10.62 -19.83 0.77
N ASP A 115 10.38 -19.62 -0.54
CA ASP A 115 11.39 -19.33 -1.53
C ASP A 115 12.00 -17.93 -1.33
N VAL A 116 13.31 -17.83 -1.55
CA VAL A 116 14.10 -16.60 -1.29
C VAL A 116 13.85 -15.55 -2.35
N GLU A 117 13.79 -15.94 -3.61
CA GLU A 117 13.58 -15.01 -4.73
C GLU A 117 12.19 -14.39 -4.63
N THR A 118 11.17 -15.21 -4.36
CA THR A 118 9.79 -14.77 -4.12
C THR A 118 9.69 -13.79 -2.94
N TYR A 119 10.50 -14.00 -1.90
CA TYR A 119 10.53 -13.10 -0.74
C TYR A 119 11.19 -11.76 -1.06
N VAL A 120 12.28 -11.75 -1.83
CA VAL A 120 12.91 -10.51 -2.31
C VAL A 120 11.95 -9.74 -3.22
N GLU A 121 11.24 -10.43 -4.12
CA GLU A 121 10.24 -9.82 -4.99
C GLU A 121 9.08 -9.19 -4.19
N LEU A 122 8.63 -9.84 -3.11
CA LEU A 122 7.65 -9.28 -2.18
C LEU A 122 8.17 -7.99 -1.52
N GLN A 123 9.43 -7.98 -1.07
CA GLN A 123 10.06 -6.79 -0.48
C GLN A 123 10.11 -5.62 -1.45
N GLU A 124 10.58 -5.86 -2.68
CA GLU A 124 10.71 -4.83 -3.73
C GLU A 124 9.35 -4.29 -4.16
N THR A 125 8.36 -5.17 -4.30
CA THR A 125 6.97 -4.80 -4.65
C THR A 125 6.36 -3.94 -3.54
N PHE A 126 6.52 -4.34 -2.28
CA PHE A 126 5.99 -3.59 -1.15
C PHE A 126 6.69 -2.24 -0.96
N ALA A 127 8.01 -2.16 -1.19
CA ALA A 127 8.74 -0.90 -1.18
C ALA A 127 8.23 0.06 -2.26
N SER A 128 8.03 -0.44 -3.48
CA SER A 128 7.48 0.34 -4.59
C SER A 128 6.08 0.88 -4.27
N LEU A 129 5.23 0.05 -3.66
CA LEU A 129 3.89 0.46 -3.19
C LEU A 129 3.97 1.56 -2.13
N ASN A 130 4.87 1.40 -1.15
CA ASN A 130 5.04 2.37 -0.07
C ASN A 130 5.52 3.74 -0.59
N ASP A 131 6.48 3.73 -1.52
CA ASP A 131 7.00 4.96 -2.12
C ASP A 131 5.93 5.66 -2.99
N LEU A 132 5.17 4.89 -3.79
CA LEU A 132 4.07 5.41 -4.59
C LEU A 132 2.99 6.05 -3.72
N LEU A 133 2.54 5.38 -2.65
CA LEU A 133 1.53 5.93 -1.74
C LEU A 133 2.03 7.19 -1.04
N GLY A 134 3.32 7.23 -0.67
CA GLY A 134 3.96 8.41 -0.09
C GLY A 134 3.91 9.62 -1.02
N SER A 135 4.28 9.45 -2.30
CA SER A 135 4.18 10.54 -3.28
C SER A 135 2.73 10.90 -3.59
N HIS A 136 1.87 9.90 -3.77
CA HIS A 136 0.45 10.06 -4.13
C HIS A 136 -0.30 10.91 -3.10
N PHE A 137 -0.20 10.55 -1.81
CA PHE A 137 -0.82 11.34 -0.74
C PHE A 137 -0.23 12.74 -0.63
N GLY A 138 1.08 12.88 -0.90
CA GLY A 138 1.74 14.18 -0.94
C GLY A 138 1.12 15.09 -1.99
N ASP A 139 0.99 14.61 -3.22
CA ASP A 139 0.41 15.37 -4.32
C ASP A 139 -1.05 15.76 -4.03
N GLU A 140 -1.85 14.88 -3.45
CA GLU A 140 -3.23 15.21 -3.09
C GLU A 140 -3.33 16.29 -2.02
N GLU A 141 -2.46 16.23 -1.01
CA GLU A 141 -2.44 17.21 0.05
C GLU A 141 -1.89 18.55 -0.40
N THR A 142 -0.93 18.60 -1.34
CA THR A 142 -0.36 19.88 -1.78
C THR A 142 -1.07 20.48 -2.98
N GLU A 143 -1.47 19.67 -3.95
CA GLU A 143 -2.00 20.13 -5.24
C GLU A 143 -3.52 20.26 -5.25
N LEU A 144 -4.24 19.45 -4.46
CA LEU A 144 -5.71 19.51 -4.41
C LEU A 144 -6.26 20.31 -3.22
N GLN A 145 -5.46 20.62 -2.19
CA GLN A 145 -5.94 21.24 -0.95
C GLN A 145 -6.74 22.53 -1.16
N GLU A 146 -6.29 23.42 -2.05
CA GLU A 146 -7.02 24.66 -2.32
C GLU A 146 -8.36 24.38 -3.00
N ALA A 147 -8.38 23.51 -4.02
CA ALA A 147 -9.61 23.15 -4.73
C ALA A 147 -10.63 22.48 -3.80
N LEU A 148 -10.17 21.56 -2.95
CA LEU A 148 -11.02 20.88 -1.96
C LEU A 148 -11.59 21.87 -0.93
N GLY A 149 -10.80 22.85 -0.49
CA GLY A 149 -11.23 23.90 0.43
C GLY A 149 -12.29 24.84 -0.18
N VAL A 150 -12.27 25.05 -1.49
CA VAL A 150 -13.24 25.89 -2.21
C VAL A 150 -14.53 25.13 -2.52
N TYR A 151 -14.44 23.86 -2.92
CA TYR A 151 -15.58 23.09 -3.43
C TYR A 151 -16.26 22.19 -2.38
N GLY A 152 -15.79 22.19 -1.14
CA GLY A 152 -16.53 21.67 0.02
C GLY A 152 -16.83 20.17 -0.05
N THR A 153 -15.87 19.38 -0.53
CA THR A 153 -15.93 17.93 -0.35
C THR A 153 -15.38 17.58 1.05
N PRO A 154 -16.10 16.80 1.86
CA PRO A 154 -15.67 16.45 3.23
C PRO A 154 -14.36 15.65 3.28
#